data_AF-A0A257JLV1-F1
#
_entry.id   AF-A0A257JLV1-F1
#
_cell.length_a   1.000
_cell.length_b   1.000
_cell.length_c   1.000
_cell.angle_alpha   90.00
_cell.angle_beta   90.00
_cell.angle_gamma   90.00
#
_symmetry.space_group_name_H-M   'P 1'
#
loop_
_entity.id
_entity.type
_entity.pdbx_description
1 polymer ?
#
loop_
_entity_poly.entity_id
_entity_poly.type
_entity_poly.pdbx_seq_one_letter_code
_entity_poly.pdbx_strand_id
1 'polypeptide(L)' 'MTLRFAVFDIDGTLVDSRAIITACMDKAFIGAGLPPPGFERTRRVIGLSLGPGLAYLAPDADDALRQSILESERSA' A
#
# COMPACT_ATOMS: atom_id res chain seq x y z
N MET A 1 22.93 18.50 24.49
CA MET A 1 23.08 18.34 23.02
C MET A 1 21.86 18.97 22.36
N THR A 2 22.05 19.83 21.36
CA THR A 2 20.93 20.45 20.63
C THR A 2 20.75 19.74 19.28
N LEU A 3 19.62 19.02 19.10
CA LEU A 3 19.17 18.57 17.78
C LEU A 3 18.73 19.80 16.97
N ARG A 4 19.29 19.96 15.76
CA ARG A 4 19.00 21.10 14.87
C ARG A 4 18.22 20.72 13.61
N PHE A 5 17.90 19.43 13.44
CA PHE A 5 17.17 18.93 12.28
C PHE A 5 16.49 17.60 12.59
N ALA A 6 15.25 17.44 12.13
CA ALA A 6 14.49 16.21 12.18
C ALA A 6 13.63 16.09 10.91
N VAL A 7 13.51 14.87 10.39
CA VAL A 7 12.61 14.52 9.29
C VAL A 7 11.59 13.54 9.84
N PHE A 8 10.33 13.74 9.48
CA PHE A 8 9.23 12.88 9.87
C PHE A 8 8.62 12.27 8.61
N ASP A 9 8.36 10.98 8.69
CA ASP A 9 7.50 10.30 7.74
C ASP A 9 6.03 10.75 7.95
N ILE A 10 5.16 10.52 6.97
CA ILE A 10 3.74 10.89 7.05
C ILE A 10 2.94 9.71 7.60
N ASP A 11 2.92 8.60 6.87
CA ASP A 11 2.01 7.48 7.11
C ASP A 11 2.40 6.70 8.36
N GLY A 12 1.52 6.70 9.36
CA GLY A 12 1.78 6.07 10.65
C GLY A 12 2.75 6.83 11.56
N THR A 13 3.27 7.99 11.13
CA THR A 13 4.10 8.88 11.97
C THR A 13 3.36 10.18 12.28
N LEU A 14 3.01 10.98 11.28
CA LEU A 14 2.25 12.22 11.47
C LEU A 14 0.74 12.01 11.35
N VAL A 15 0.31 11.01 10.57
CA VAL A 15 -1.10 10.72 10.29
C VAL A 15 -1.38 9.23 10.48
N ASP A 16 -2.48 8.90 11.18
CA ASP A 16 -2.97 7.53 11.21
C ASP A 16 -3.76 7.19 9.94
N SER A 17 -3.04 6.96 8.85
CA SER A 17 -3.59 6.67 7.52
C SER A 17 -3.88 5.19 7.27
N ARG A 18 -3.61 4.29 8.23
CA ARG A 18 -3.65 2.83 8.04
C ARG A 18 -5.00 2.31 7.58
N ALA A 19 -6.10 2.84 8.13
CA ALA A 19 -7.46 2.44 7.75
C ALA A 19 -7.80 2.85 6.32
N ILE A 20 -7.39 4.06 5.92
CA ILE A 20 -7.63 4.59 4.57
C ILE A 20 -6.81 3.79 3.55
N ILE A 21 -5.52 3.59 3.81
CA ILE A 21 -4.64 2.80 2.93
C ILE A 21 -5.17 1.38 2.76
N THR A 22 -5.65 0.76 3.84
CA THR A 22 -6.26 -0.58 3.78
C THR A 22 -7.51 -0.57 2.89
N ALA A 23 -8.40 0.42 3.04
CA ALA A 23 -9.61 0.50 2.25
C ALA A 23 -9.32 0.73 0.75
N CYS A 24 -8.30 1.53 0.40
CA CYS A 24 -7.87 1.70 -0.99
C CYS A 24 -7.33 0.38 -1.56
N MET A 25 -6.40 -0.26 -0.83
CA MET A 25 -5.80 -1.52 -1.26
C MET A 25 -6.85 -2.63 -1.45
N ASP A 26 -7.80 -2.76 -0.53
CA ASP A 26 -8.89 -3.74 -0.65
C ASP A 26 -9.75 -3.45 -1.90
N LYS A 27 -10.06 -2.17 -2.18
CA LYS A 27 -10.79 -1.79 -3.40
C LYS A 27 -10.01 -2.12 -4.67
N ALA A 28 -8.71 -1.85 -4.71
CA ALA A 28 -7.87 -2.14 -5.86
C ALA A 28 -7.79 -3.64 -6.16
N PHE A 29 -7.62 -4.47 -5.11
CA PHE A 29 -7.66 -5.92 -5.24
C PHE A 29 -9.01 -6.43 -5.74
N ILE A 30 -10.11 -5.94 -5.16
CA ILE A 30 -11.47 -6.30 -5.61
C ILE A 30 -11.69 -5.90 -7.07
N GLY A 31 -11.25 -4.70 -7.47
CA GLY A 31 -11.34 -4.22 -8.85
C GLY A 31 -10.55 -5.07 -9.84
N ALA A 32 -9.44 -5.67 -9.39
CA ALA A 32 -8.63 -6.61 -10.15
C ALA A 32 -9.13 -8.07 -10.09
N GLY A 33 -10.27 -8.34 -9.44
CA GLY A 33 -10.82 -9.69 -9.29
C GLY A 33 -10.06 -10.57 -8.28
N LEU A 34 -9.24 -9.97 -7.42
CA LEU A 34 -8.48 -10.64 -6.37
C LEU A 34 -9.17 -10.55 -5.00
N PRO A 35 -8.91 -11.51 -4.10
CA PRO A 35 -9.37 -11.39 -2.72
C PRO A 35 -8.67 -10.20 -2.03
N PRO A 36 -9.41 -9.36 -1.28
CA PRO A 36 -8.82 -8.24 -0.57
C PRO A 36 -7.78 -8.72 0.46
N PRO A 37 -6.61 -8.07 0.56
CA PRO A 37 -5.54 -8.49 1.47
C PRO A 37 -5.89 -8.21 2.95
N GLY A 38 -6.76 -7.24 3.22
CA GLY A 38 -7.16 -6.84 4.55
C GLY A 38 -6.07 -6.09 5.32
N PHE A 39 -6.42 -5.60 6.51
CA PHE A 39 -5.59 -4.71 7.31
C PHE A 39 -4.23 -5.30 7.69
N GLU A 40 -4.20 -6.53 8.21
CA GLU A 40 -2.98 -7.14 8.75
C GLU A 40 -1.91 -7.42 7.70
N ARG A 41 -2.31 -7.70 6.45
CA ARG A 41 -1.34 -7.85 5.34
C ARG A 41 -0.96 -6.49 4.78
N THR A 42 -1.93 -5.60 4.56
CA THR A 42 -1.67 -4.27 3.99
C THR A 42 -0.75 -3.42 4.87
N ARG A 43 -0.93 -3.43 6.20
CA ARG A 43 -0.08 -2.65 7.11
C ARG A 43 1.40 -3.04 7.07
N ARG A 44 1.75 -4.25 6.62
CA ARG A 44 3.14 -4.72 6.55
C ARG A 44 3.93 -4.12 5.41
N VAL A 45 3.23 -3.53 4.44
CA VAL A 45 3.85 -2.91 3.25
C VAL A 45 3.72 -1.39 3.25
N ILE A 46 3.11 -0.79 4.28
CA ILE A 46 3.07 0.67 4.44
C ILE A 46 4.51 1.19 4.63
N GLY A 47 4.87 2.23 3.87
CA GLY A 47 6.23 2.77 3.81
C GLY A 47 7.12 2.13 2.73
N LEU A 48 6.67 1.04 2.08
CA LEU A 48 7.32 0.52 0.88
C LEU A 48 6.80 1.21 -0.38
N SER A 49 7.62 1.23 -1.43
CA SER A 49 7.13 1.52 -2.77
C SER A 49 6.05 0.51 -3.19
N LEU A 50 5.04 0.99 -3.91
CA LEU A 50 3.84 0.22 -4.23
C LEU A 50 4.13 -1.09 -4.99
N GLY A 51 5.08 -1.10 -5.94
CA GLY A 51 5.47 -2.31 -6.68
C GLY A 51 5.96 -3.45 -5.78
N PRO A 52 7.03 -3.27 -4.98
CA PRO A 52 7.44 -4.25 -3.96
C PRO A 52 6.33 -4.63 -2.97
N GLY A 53 5.49 -3.67 -2.56
CA GLY A 53 4.33 -3.93 -1.71
C GLY A 53 3.33 -4.90 -2.35
N LEU A 54 3.00 -4.70 -3.63
CA LEU A 54 2.12 -5.60 -4.37
C LEU A 54 2.73 -6.98 -4.61
N ALA A 55 4.04 -7.07 -4.85
CA ALA A 55 4.71 -8.37 -4.95
C ALA A 55 4.59 -9.18 -3.64
N TYR A 56 4.59 -8.52 -2.49
CA TYR A 56 4.34 -9.16 -1.20
C TYR A 56 2.86 -9.53 -0.98
N LEU A 57 1.94 -8.64 -1.35
CA LEU A 57 0.51 -8.85 -1.13
C LEU A 57 -0.12 -9.87 -2.09
N ALA A 58 0.35 -9.90 -3.34
CA ALA A 58 -0.09 -10.78 -4.41
C ALA A 58 1.11 -11.53 -5.03
N PRO A 59 1.69 -12.51 -4.31
CA PRO A 59 2.86 -13.26 -4.78
C PRO A 59 2.57 -14.10 -6.02
N ASP A 60 1.33 -14.58 -6.17
CA ASP A 60 0.90 -15.44 -7.28
C ASP A 60 0.30 -14.66 -8.46
N ALA A 61 0.12 -13.34 -8.32
CA ALA A 61 -0.30 -12.49 -9.44
C ALA A 61 0.82 -12.36 -10.45
N ASP A 62 0.49 -12.48 -11.73
CA ASP A 62 1.44 -12.17 -12.80
C ASP A 62 1.71 -10.65 -12.87
N ASP A 63 2.74 -10.28 -13.63
CA ASP A 63 3.16 -8.88 -13.73
C ASP A 63 2.09 -8.00 -14.38
N ALA A 64 1.29 -8.55 -15.32
CA ALA A 64 0.21 -7.82 -15.96
C ALA A 64 -0.88 -7.44 -14.94
N LEU A 65 -1.24 -8.37 -14.07
CA LEU A 65 -2.22 -8.13 -13.01
C LEU A 65 -1.70 -7.15 -11.95
N ARG A 66 -0.42 -7.26 -11.57
CA ARG A 66 0.21 -6.27 -10.67
C ARG A 66 0.22 -4.87 -11.28
N GLN A 67 0.51 -4.74 -12.58
CA GLN A 67 0.45 -3.45 -13.27
C GLN A 67 -0.97 -2.90 -13.35
N SER A 68 -1.97 -3.75 -13.58
CA SER A 68 -3.39 -3.34 -13.56
C SER A 68 -3.77 -2.72 -12.21
N ILE A 69 -3.35 -3.34 -11.10
CA ILE A 69 -3.57 -2.81 -9.74
C ILE A 69 -2.85 -1.47 -9.55
N LEU A 70 -1.59 -1.35 -9.99
CA LEU A 70 -0.82 -0.09 -9.93
C LEU A 70 -1.50 1.05 -10.71
N GLU A 71 -2.03 0.77 -11.90
CA GLU A 71 -2.69 1.75 -12.75
C GLU A 71 -4.01 2.25 -12.12
N SER A 72 -4.74 1.35 -11.45
CA SER A 72 -6.00 1.70 -10.77
C SER A 72 -5.78 2.71 -9.63
N GLU A 73 -4.70 2.58 -8.87
CA GLU A 73 -4.33 3.52 -7.81
C GLU A 73 -3.90 4.89 -8.37
N ARG A 74 -3.26 4.92 -9.55
CA ARG A 74 -2.85 6.19 -10.20
C ARG A 74 -4.04 7.02 -10.69
N SER A 75 -5.16 6.36 -10.97
CA SER A 75 -6.35 6.98 -11.56
C SER A 75 -7.43 7.34 -10.51
N ALA A 76 -7.19 7.02 -9.23
CA ALA A 76 -8.06 7.30 -8.09
C ALA A 76 -7.74 8.67 -7.46
#